data_AF-A0A2V9SZ92-F1
#
_entry.id   AF-A0A2V9SZ92-F1
#
_cell.length_a   1.000
_cell.length_b   1.000
_cell.length_c   1.000
_cell.angle_alpha   90.00
_cell.angle_beta   90.00
_cell.angle_gamma   90.00
#
_symmetry.space_group_name_H-M   'P 1'
#
loop_
_entity.id
_entity.type
_entity.pdbx_description
1 polymer ?
#
loop_
_entity_poly.entity_id
_entity_poly.type
_entity_poly.pdbx_seq_one_letter_code
_entity_poly.pdbx_strand_id
1 'polypeptide(L)'
;MALNGKKRLFPCPVCTEPREVRETKKAKPYLICDPCGVQVFVRGLGGIGEFNRLLHRTNNDGLLARLKEMERRYRMTCPECGCRFWAEPKLIKTSIFDGGLQGFRCPEKDCDATVAWE
;
A
#
# COMPACT_ATOMS: atom_id res chain seq x y z
N MET A 1 1.77 26.46 19.19
CA MET A 1 2.71 27.05 18.22
C MET A 1 2.65 26.20 16.96
N ALA A 2 2.17 26.79 15.86
CA ALA A 2 1.91 26.09 14.61
C ALA A 2 3.22 25.72 13.92
N LEU A 3 3.44 24.42 13.70
CA LEU A 3 4.57 23.94 12.90
C LEU A 3 4.27 24.20 11.43
N ASN A 4 5.19 24.91 10.78
CA ASN A 4 5.22 25.22 9.36
C ASN A 4 4.86 24.01 8.47
N GLY A 5 3.69 24.08 7.85
CA GLY A 5 3.48 23.89 6.41
C GLY A 5 3.64 22.50 5.76
N LYS A 6 4.00 21.42 6.47
CA LYS A 6 3.95 20.07 5.89
C LYS A 6 2.76 19.29 6.46
N LYS A 7 1.75 19.05 5.62
CA LYS A 7 0.62 18.18 5.96
C LYS A 7 1.15 16.79 6.33
N ARG A 8 0.84 16.32 7.55
CA ARG A 8 1.18 14.96 7.98
C ARG A 8 0.25 14.00 7.25
N LEU A 9 0.81 13.09 6.46
CA LEU A 9 0.05 12.11 5.69
C LEU A 9 0.23 10.71 6.29
N PHE A 10 -0.83 9.92 6.25
CA PHE A 10 -0.81 8.51 6.63
C PHE A 10 -1.69 7.71 5.68
N PRO A 11 -1.28 6.49 5.28
CA PRO A 11 -2.04 5.70 4.33
C PRO A 11 -3.38 5.24 4.91
N CYS A 12 -4.40 5.21 4.07
CA CYS A 12 -5.65 4.53 4.36
C CYS A 12 -5.39 3.03 4.60
N PRO A 13 -5.95 2.40 5.64
CA PRO A 13 -5.76 0.97 5.88
C PRO A 13 -6.44 0.07 4.83
N VAL A 14 -7.31 0.63 3.98
CA VAL A 14 -8.03 -0.10 2.93
C VAL A 14 -7.37 0.10 1.57
N CYS A 15 -7.30 1.34 1.09
CA CYS A 15 -6.81 1.64 -0.26
C CYS A 15 -5.37 2.12 -0.33
N THR A 16 -4.65 2.16 0.80
CA THR A 16 -3.24 2.60 0.93
C THR A 16 -2.94 4.04 0.51
N GLU A 17 -3.89 4.76 -0.08
CA GLU A 17 -3.71 6.15 -0.49
C GLU A 17 -3.43 7.08 0.69
N PRO A 18 -2.57 8.10 0.53
CA PRO A 18 -2.32 9.09 1.55
C PRO A 18 -3.60 9.82 1.96
N ARG A 19 -3.80 9.93 3.27
CA ARG A 19 -4.82 10.76 3.89
C ARG A 19 -4.19 11.73 4.88
N GLU A 20 -4.74 12.93 4.93
CA GLU A 20 -4.30 13.96 5.88
C GLU A 20 -4.64 13.55 7.31
N VAL A 21 -3.63 13.53 8.17
CA VAL A 21 -3.80 13.33 9.61
C VAL A 21 -4.27 14.64 10.22
N ARG A 22 -5.49 14.60 10.75
CA ARG A 22 -6.12 15.70 11.47
C ARG A 22 -6.03 15.49 12.97
N GLU A 23 -6.21 16.55 13.74
CA GLU A 23 -6.28 16.49 15.19
C GLU A 23 -7.62 17.00 15.69
N THR A 24 -8.17 16.30 16.69
CA THR A 24 -9.35 16.79 17.42
C THR A 24 -8.97 17.98 18.31
N LYS A 25 -9.96 18.68 18.88
CA LYS A 25 -9.75 19.74 19.89
C LYS A 25 -8.90 19.30 21.09
N LYS A 26 -8.83 17.99 21.37
CA LYS A 26 -8.02 17.39 22.45
C LYS A 26 -6.68 16.81 21.93
N ALA A 27 -6.19 17.28 20.79
CA ALA A 27 -4.96 16.82 20.14
C ALA A 27 -4.91 15.30 19.84
N LYS A 28 -6.08 14.66 19.69
CA LYS A 28 -6.14 13.23 19.31
C LYS A 28 -6.09 13.11 17.79
N PRO A 29 -5.15 12.34 17.20
CA PRO A 29 -5.05 12.20 15.76
C PRO A 29 -6.18 11.33 15.18
N TYR A 30 -6.59 11.66 13.97
CA TYR A 30 -7.53 10.87 13.18
C TYR A 30 -7.36 11.14 11.67
N LEU A 31 -7.86 10.22 10.85
CA LEU A 31 -7.94 10.38 9.39
C LEU A 31 -9.26 9.82 8.86
N ILE A 32 -9.71 10.34 7.72
CA ILE A 32 -10.95 9.94 7.04
C ILE A 32 -10.63 9.63 5.59
N CYS A 33 -11.22 8.56 5.06
CA CYS A 33 -11.19 8.20 3.65
C CYS A 33 -12.63 7.98 3.17
N ASP A 34 -13.23 8.99 2.56
CA ASP A 34 -14.60 8.92 2.05
C ASP A 34 -14.78 7.84 0.97
N PRO A 35 -13.85 7.67 -0.02
CA PRO A 35 -13.98 6.62 -1.02
C PRO A 35 -14.01 5.20 -0.45
N CYS A 36 -13.35 4.97 0.69
CA CYS A 36 -13.35 3.66 1.36
C CYS A 36 -14.39 3.56 2.48
N GLY A 37 -15.09 4.65 2.81
CA GLY A 37 -16.02 4.70 3.94
C GLY A 37 -15.37 4.43 5.31
N VAL A 38 -14.07 4.72 5.48
CA VAL A 38 -13.34 4.44 6.74
C VAL A 38 -12.88 5.69 7.46
N GLN A 39 -12.97 5.64 8.78
CA GLN A 39 -12.40 6.62 9.68
C GLN A 39 -11.55 5.93 10.74
N VAL A 40 -10.31 6.39 10.90
CA VAL A 40 -9.37 5.82 11.87
C VAL A 40 -9.11 6.84 12.96
N PHE A 41 -9.25 6.39 14.21
CA PHE A 41 -8.98 7.18 15.40
C PHE A 41 -7.84 6.55 16.19
N VAL A 42 -6.79 7.33 16.46
CA VAL A 42 -5.72 6.89 17.36
C VAL A 42 -6.04 7.36 18.77
N ARG A 43 -5.98 6.42 19.72
CA ARG A 43 -6.39 6.62 21.12
C ARG A 43 -5.35 6.03 22.07
N GLY A 44 -5.40 6.45 23.33
CA GLY A 44 -4.43 6.07 24.37
C GLY A 44 -3.09 6.79 24.20
N LEU A 45 -2.44 7.12 25.33
CA LEU A 45 -1.16 7.84 25.29
C LEU A 45 -0.07 7.05 24.56
N GLY A 46 0.02 5.74 24.82
CA GLY A 46 0.97 4.85 24.14
C GLY A 46 0.73 4.77 22.63
N GLY A 47 -0.53 4.56 22.22
CA GLY A 47 -0.89 4.48 20.79
C GLY A 47 -0.66 5.80 20.05
N ILE A 48 -1.00 6.93 20.67
CA ILE A 48 -0.74 8.27 20.11
C ILE A 48 0.77 8.52 19.98
N GLY A 49 1.56 8.15 21.00
CA GLY A 49 3.01 8.27 20.97
C GLY A 49 3.63 7.50 19.81
N GLU A 50 3.20 6.25 19.62
CA GLU A 50 3.76 5.41 18.56
C GLU A 50 3.33 5.87 17.16
N PHE A 51 2.08 6.30 17.02
CA PHE A 51 1.62 6.91 15.77
C PHE A 51 2.40 8.16 15.39
N ASN A 52 2.69 9.04 16.35
CA ASN A 52 3.51 10.22 16.10
C ASN A 52 4.95 9.85 15.71
N ARG A 53 5.55 8.83 16.33
CA ARG A 53 6.87 8.30 15.91
C ARG A 53 6.83 7.80 14.47
N LEU A 54 5.78 7.07 14.09
CA LEU A 54 5.58 6.63 12.71
C LEU A 54 5.46 7.80 11.74
N LEU A 55 4.69 8.84 12.07
CA LEU A 55 4.54 10.03 11.22
C LEU A 55 5.85 10.79 11.04
N HIS A 56 6.64 10.94 12.10
CA HIS A 56 7.97 11.56 12.01
C HIS A 56 8.92 10.77 11.09
N ARG A 57 8.87 9.43 11.13
CA ARG A 57 9.61 8.59 10.18
C ARG A 57 9.05 8.69 8.75
N THR A 58 7.73 8.81 8.60
CA THR A 58 7.02 8.81 7.30
C THR A 58 7.24 10.10 6.51
N ASN A 59 7.46 11.23 7.17
CA ASN A 59 7.74 12.52 6.52
C ASN A 59 9.12 12.59 5.83
N ASN A 60 9.95 11.55 6.00
CA ASN A 60 11.27 11.36 5.39
C ASN A 60 11.25 10.24 4.31
N ASP A 61 10.21 10.21 3.47
CA ASP A 61 10.03 9.27 2.35
C ASP A 61 9.76 7.78 2.69
N GLY A 62 10.08 7.30 3.89
CA GLY A 62 10.18 5.85 4.16
C GLY A 62 8.91 5.01 3.98
N LEU A 63 7.77 5.36 4.59
CA LEU A 63 6.63 4.43 4.68
C LEU A 63 5.78 4.40 3.40
N LEU A 64 5.47 5.55 2.80
CA LEU A 64 4.74 5.59 1.54
C LEU A 64 5.60 5.12 0.38
N ALA A 65 6.90 5.47 0.34
CA ALA A 65 7.79 4.93 -0.68
C ALA A 65 7.91 3.41 -0.53
N ARG A 66 8.05 2.89 0.69
CA ARG A 66 8.08 1.43 0.94
C ARG A 66 6.76 0.75 0.56
N LEU A 67 5.60 1.32 0.89
CA LEU A 67 4.31 0.76 0.46
C LEU A 67 4.18 0.78 -1.07
N LYS A 68 4.59 1.86 -1.72
CA LYS A 68 4.62 1.98 -3.19
C LYS A 68 5.64 1.05 -3.83
N GLU A 69 6.76 0.79 -3.19
CA GLU A 69 7.79 -0.16 -3.62
C GLU A 69 7.28 -1.60 -3.47
N MET A 70 6.58 -1.90 -2.37
CA MET A 70 5.88 -3.17 -2.21
C MET A 70 4.81 -3.32 -3.30
N GLU A 71 3.95 -2.31 -3.52
CA GLU A 71 2.96 -2.35 -4.60
C GLU A 71 3.59 -2.51 -5.99
N ARG A 72 4.71 -1.83 -6.28
CA ARG A 72 5.43 -1.95 -7.55
C ARG A 72 6.00 -3.34 -7.75
N ARG A 73 6.53 -3.97 -6.70
CA ARG A 73 6.99 -5.37 -6.78
C ARG A 73 5.86 -6.31 -7.18
N TYR A 74 4.63 -6.07 -6.73
CA TYR A 74 3.49 -6.92 -7.07
C TYR A 74 2.71 -6.47 -8.31
N ARG A 75 3.01 -5.32 -8.95
CA ARG A 75 2.23 -4.85 -10.11
C ARG A 75 2.95 -5.18 -11.42
N MET A 76 2.44 -6.21 -12.08
CA MET A 76 3.00 -6.81 -13.28
C MET A 76 2.33 -6.25 -14.53
N THR A 77 3.07 -6.21 -15.64
CA THR A 77 2.51 -5.87 -16.96
C THR A 77 2.76 -7.04 -17.89
N CYS A 78 1.69 -7.59 -18.47
CA CYS A 78 1.79 -8.68 -19.42
C CYS A 78 2.48 -8.20 -20.71
N PRO A 79 3.55 -8.86 -21.19
CA PRO A 79 4.21 -8.47 -22.44
C PRO A 79 3.36 -8.76 -23.68
N GLU A 80 2.45 -9.74 -23.61
CA GLU A 80 1.62 -10.16 -24.74
C GLU A 80 0.40 -9.24 -24.93
N CYS A 81 -0.40 -9.04 -23.89
CA CYS A 81 -1.65 -8.28 -23.98
C CYS A 81 -1.57 -6.85 -23.38
N GLY A 82 -0.44 -6.49 -22.77
CA GLY A 82 -0.27 -5.19 -22.10
C GLY A 82 -1.10 -5.00 -20.81
N CYS A 83 -1.88 -6.01 -20.41
CA CYS A 83 -2.71 -5.94 -19.22
C CYS A 83 -1.85 -5.76 -17.96
N ARG A 84 -2.25 -4.82 -17.10
CA ARG A 84 -1.56 -4.51 -15.84
C ARG A 84 -2.31 -5.13 -14.68
N PHE A 85 -1.69 -6.05 -13.97
CA PHE A 85 -2.34 -6.82 -12.91
C PHE A 85 -1.47 -6.95 -11.67
N TRP A 86 -2.10 -7.34 -10.56
CA TRP A 86 -1.41 -7.60 -9.29
C TRP A 86 -1.03 -9.08 -9.19
N ALA A 87 0.18 -9.36 -8.72
CA ALA A 87 0.70 -10.68 -8.43
C ALA A 87 -0.02 -11.24 -7.21
N GLU A 88 -1.10 -11.98 -7.48
CA GLU A 88 -1.89 -12.68 -6.47
C GLU A 88 -1.51 -14.15 -6.41
N PRO A 89 -1.62 -14.82 -5.25
CA PRO A 89 -1.31 -16.25 -5.11
C PRO A 89 -2.05 -17.15 -6.12
N LYS A 90 -3.29 -16.78 -6.48
CA LYS A 90 -4.11 -17.52 -7.44
C LYS A 90 -3.56 -17.52 -8.88
N LEU A 91 -2.66 -16.57 -9.18
CA LEU A 91 -2.04 -16.45 -10.50
C LEU A 91 -0.68 -17.16 -10.56
N ILE A 92 -0.15 -17.66 -9.44
CA ILE A 92 1.16 -18.32 -9.41
C ILE A 92 1.18 -19.51 -10.36
N LYS A 93 2.20 -19.55 -11.21
CA LYS A 93 2.55 -20.72 -12.02
C LYS A 93 3.89 -21.27 -11.52
N THR A 94 3.85 -22.48 -11.01
CA THR A 94 5.03 -23.27 -10.66
C THR A 94 5.29 -24.31 -11.73
N SER A 95 6.56 -24.67 -11.88
CA SER A 95 6.96 -25.83 -12.66
C SER A 95 6.49 -27.10 -11.96
N ILE A 96 6.00 -28.05 -12.76
CA ILE A 96 5.48 -29.34 -12.26
C ILE A 96 6.64 -30.28 -11.86
N PHE A 97 7.85 -30.05 -12.37
CA PHE A 97 8.99 -30.96 -12.20
C PHE A 97 9.78 -30.70 -10.91
N ASP A 98 10.02 -29.42 -10.59
CA ASP A 98 10.89 -28.98 -9.50
C ASP A 98 10.15 -28.08 -8.48
N GLY A 99 8.89 -27.72 -8.75
CA GLY A 99 8.12 -26.79 -7.93
C GLY A 99 8.62 -25.34 -7.98
N GLY A 100 9.58 -25.04 -8.86
CA GLY A 100 10.16 -23.71 -9.02
C GLY A 100 9.12 -22.69 -9.48
N LEU A 101 9.20 -21.46 -8.96
CA LEU A 101 8.34 -20.37 -9.42
C LEU A 101 8.71 -19.98 -10.85
N GLN A 102 7.78 -20.15 -11.80
CA GLN A 102 7.94 -19.71 -13.18
C GLN A 102 7.44 -18.27 -13.38
N GLY A 103 6.51 -17.82 -12.54
CA GLY A 103 5.93 -16.48 -12.61
C GLY A 103 4.43 -16.48 -12.32
N PHE A 104 3.70 -15.52 -12.90
CA PHE A 104 2.27 -15.35 -12.70
C PHE A 104 1.51 -15.35 -14.03
N ARG A 105 0.40 -16.07 -14.09
CA ARG A 105 -0.51 -16.12 -15.24
C ARG A 105 -1.21 -14.78 -15.42
N CYS A 106 -1.32 -14.32 -16.65
CA CYS A 106 -2.14 -13.17 -16.98
C CYS A 106 -3.61 -13.46 -16.62
N PRO A 107 -4.34 -12.53 -15.96
CA PRO A 107 -5.74 -12.73 -15.63
C PRO A 107 -6.70 -12.45 -16.80
N GLU A 108 -6.19 -11.95 -17.93
CA GLU A 108 -7.00 -11.65 -19.11
C GLU A 108 -7.46 -12.94 -19.78
N LYS A 109 -8.75 -13.02 -20.13
CA LYS A 109 -9.37 -14.29 -20.59
C LYS A 109 -8.79 -14.85 -21.88
N ASP A 110 -8.31 -13.97 -22.75
CA ASP A 110 -7.74 -14.31 -24.04
C ASP A 110 -6.20 -14.28 -24.02
N CYS A 111 -5.58 -14.36 -22.84
CA CYS A 111 -4.12 -14.31 -22.69
C CYS A 111 -3.60 -15.37 -21.72
N ASP A 112 -2.92 -16.38 -22.25
CA ASP A 112 -2.29 -17.46 -21.47
C ASP A 112 -0.84 -17.17 -21.07
N ALA A 113 -0.40 -15.92 -21.21
CA ALA A 113 0.97 -15.51 -20.92
C ALA A 113 1.32 -15.75 -19.45
N THR A 114 2.54 -16.24 -19.21
CA THR A 114 3.13 -16.29 -17.87
C THR A 114 4.17 -15.19 -17.78
N VAL A 115 3.91 -14.21 -16.92
CA VAL A 115 4.82 -13.10 -16.68
C VAL A 115 5.83 -13.54 -15.62
N ALA A 116 7.12 -13.52 -15.98
CA ALA A 116 8.21 -13.85 -15.06
C ALA A 116 8.25 -12.86 -13.90
N TRP A 117 8.69 -13.35 -12.74
CA TRP A 117 8.91 -12.53 -11.55
C TRP A 117 10.41 -12.19 -11.49
N GLU A 118 10.77 -10.95 -11.81
CA GLU A 118 12.15 -10.41 -11.72
C GLU A 118 12.41 -9.67 -10.41
#